data_AF-A0A7K2XHX6-F1
#
_entry.id   AF-A0A7K2XHX6-F1
#
_cell.length_a   1.000
_cell.length_b   1.000
_cell.length_c   1.000
_cell.angle_alpha   90.00
_cell.angle_beta   90.00
_cell.angle_gamma   90.00
#
_symmetry.space_group_name_H-M   'P 1'
#
loop_
_entity.id
_entity.type
_entity.pdbx_description
1 polymer ?
#
loop_
_entity_poly.entity_id
_entity_poly.type
_entity_poly.pdbx_seq_one_letter_code
_entity_poly.pdbx_strand_id
1 'polypeptide(L)' 'DALRPEAERIAADIAPDLPPALAVALVAAWSQLFGLVSFEVFGQFHRVVEDRDAFFAAAARRLGQDVGLLPRG' A
#
# COMPACT_ATOMS: atom_id res chain seq x y z
N ASP A 1 13.91 14.13 -6.04
CA ASP A 1 14.67 13.77 -4.82
C ASP A 1 14.10 14.32 -3.49
N ALA A 2 12.94 14.96 -3.46
CA ALA A 2 12.38 15.57 -2.24
C ALA A 2 12.06 14.57 -1.10
N LEU A 3 11.79 13.30 -1.43
CA LEU A 3 11.42 12.26 -0.44
C LEU A 3 12.62 11.52 0.14
N ARG A 4 13.85 11.73 -0.35
CA ARG A 4 15.02 10.95 0.09
C ARG A 4 15.29 11.08 1.61
N PRO A 5 15.29 12.27 2.22
CA PRO A 5 15.53 12.39 3.66
C PRO A 5 14.46 11.68 4.49
N GLU A 6 13.20 11.77 4.04
CA GLU A 6 12.08 11.11 4.72
C GLU A 6 12.15 9.59 4.57
N ALA A 7 12.56 9.11 3.40
CA ALA A 7 12.78 7.69 3.12
C ALA A 7 13.85 7.08 4.05
N GLU A 8 14.96 7.79 4.24
CA GLU A 8 16.05 7.37 5.12
C GLU A 8 15.60 7.30 6.58
N ARG A 9 14.84 8.31 7.03
CA ARG A 9 14.26 8.34 8.38
C ARG A 9 13.29 7.18 8.62
N ILE A 10 12.34 6.97 7.71
CA ILE A 10 11.35 5.88 7.80
C ILE A 10 12.05 4.52 7.82
N ALA A 11 13.07 4.32 6.97
CA ALA A 11 13.83 3.07 6.96
C ALA A 11 14.53 2.85 8.31
N ALA A 12 15.23 3.85 8.84
CA ALA A 12 15.90 3.74 10.13
C ALA A 12 14.94 3.41 11.29
N ASP A 13 13.75 4.01 11.30
CA ASP A 13 12.77 3.87 12.39
C ASP A 13 11.95 2.56 12.31
N ILE A 14 11.56 2.13 11.11
CA ILE A 14 10.54 1.09 10.91
C ILE A 14 11.13 -0.20 10.32
N ALA A 15 12.16 -0.10 9.48
CA ALA A 15 12.72 -1.23 8.76
C ALA A 15 14.18 -0.98 8.38
N PRO A 16 15.12 -1.07 9.33
CA PRO A 16 16.51 -0.65 9.14
C PRO A 16 17.27 -1.44 8.08
N ASP A 17 16.79 -2.64 7.75
CA ASP A 17 17.37 -3.51 6.71
C ASP A 17 16.80 -3.26 5.30
N LEU A 18 15.78 -2.40 5.16
CA LEU A 18 15.17 -2.09 3.86
C LEU A 18 15.88 -0.91 3.19
N PRO A 19 16.10 -0.96 1.86
CA PRO A 19 16.49 0.22 1.10
C PRO A 19 15.48 1.37 1.33
N PRO A 20 15.92 2.63 1.50
CA PRO A 20 15.02 3.76 1.78
C PRO A 20 13.85 3.89 0.82
N ALA A 21 14.08 3.68 -0.48
CA ALA A 21 13.03 3.70 -1.50
C ALA A 21 11.93 2.65 -1.26
N LEU A 22 12.30 1.47 -0.75
CA LEU A 22 11.36 0.39 -0.45
C LEU A 22 10.58 0.67 0.85
N ALA A 23 11.17 1.34 1.83
CA ALA A 23 10.48 1.76 3.04
C ALA A 23 9.32 2.74 2.74
N VAL A 24 9.56 3.72 1.84
CA VAL A 24 8.50 4.64 1.39
C VAL A 24 7.41 3.88 0.61
N ALA A 25 7.81 3.00 -0.29
CA ALA A 25 6.86 2.19 -1.06
C ALA A 25 6.00 1.30 -0.14
N LEU A 26 6.59 0.73 0.90
CA LEU A 26 5.89 -0.07 1.91
C LEU A 26 4.86 0.76 2.69
N VAL A 27 5.24 1.93 3.20
CA VAL A 27 4.32 2.81 3.94
C VAL A 27 3.17 3.27 3.03
N ALA A 28 3.47 3.61 1.78
CA ALA A 28 2.45 4.00 0.82
C ALA A 28 1.48 2.85 0.49
N ALA A 29 1.99 1.63 0.29
CA ALA A 29 1.15 0.47 0.02
C ALA A 29 0.29 0.10 1.23
N TRP A 30 0.85 0.17 2.44
CA TRP A 30 0.11 -0.08 3.68
C TRP A 30 -1.00 0.94 3.90
N SER A 31 -0.71 2.23 3.66
CA SER A 31 -1.70 3.32 3.74
C SER A 31 -2.85 3.11 2.76
N GLN A 32 -2.55 2.68 1.53
CA GLN A 32 -3.58 2.36 0.53
C GLN A 32 -4.42 1.16 0.94
N LEU A 33 -3.80 0.08 1.43
CA LEU A 33 -4.52 -1.10 1.92
C LEU A 33 -5.46 -0.75 3.07
N PHE A 34 -4.98 0.02 4.04
CA PHE A 34 -5.81 0.52 5.14
C PHE A 34 -6.96 1.41 4.64
N GLY A 35 -6.71 2.24 3.61
CA GLY A 35 -7.74 3.05 2.96
C GLY A 35 -8.84 2.21 2.32
N LEU A 36 -8.50 1.11 1.64
CA LEU A 36 -9.47 0.18 1.06
C LEU A 36 -10.39 -0.40 2.13
N VAL A 37 -9.82 -0.90 3.23
CA VAL A 37 -10.59 -1.46 4.36
C VAL A 37 -11.46 -0.39 5.01
N SER A 38 -10.91 0.81 5.23
CA SER A 38 -11.64 1.92 5.83
C SER A 38 -12.82 2.36 4.97
N PHE A 39 -12.63 2.46 3.65
CA PHE A 39 -13.70 2.85 2.73
C PHE A 39 -14.83 1.84 2.70
N GLU A 40 -14.51 0.55 2.82
CA GLU A 40 -15.53 -0.49 2.95
C GLU A 40 -16.28 -0.39 4.28
N VAL A 41 -15.55 -0.39 5.41
CA VAL A 41 -16.11 -0.40 6.76
C VAL A 41 -16.95 0.85 7.04
N PHE A 42 -16.52 2.02 6.58
CA PHE A 42 -17.22 3.28 6.76
C PHE A 42 -18.23 3.60 5.63
N GLY A 43 -18.53 2.64 4.77
CA GLY A 43 -19.61 2.73 3.80
C GLY A 43 -19.35 3.62 2.58
N GLN A 44 -18.12 4.06 2.35
CA GLN A 44 -17.74 4.88 1.18
C GLN A 44 -17.91 4.12 -0.15
N PHE A 45 -17.88 2.78 -0.12
CA PHE A 45 -18.15 1.95 -1.30
C PHE A 45 -19.63 1.67 -1.56
N HIS A 46 -20.55 2.16 -0.73
CA HIS A 46 -21.97 1.91 -0.91
C HIS A 46 -22.47 2.47 -2.26
N ARG A 47 -22.97 1.58 -3.13
CA ARG A 47 -23.41 1.87 -4.52
C ARG A 47 -22.30 2.40 -5.46
N VAL A 48 -21.04 2.25 -5.06
CA VAL A 48 -19.87 2.60 -5.91
C VAL A 48 -19.15 1.34 -6.35
N VAL A 49 -18.93 0.40 -5.42
CA VAL A 49 -18.32 -0.90 -5.69
C VAL A 49 -19.32 -1.97 -5.33
N GLU A 50 -19.79 -2.69 -6.35
CA GLU A 50 -20.80 -3.75 -6.23
C GLU A 50 -20.16 -5.07 -5.79
N ASP A 51 -19.07 -5.48 -6.43
CA ASP A 51 -18.28 -6.66 -6.06
C ASP A 51 -17.03 -6.23 -5.26
N ARG A 52 -17.17 -6.15 -3.95
CA ARG A 52 -16.13 -5.63 -3.05
C ARG A 52 -15.00 -6.63 -2.83
N ASP A 53 -15.32 -7.91 -2.74
CA ASP A 53 -14.33 -8.96 -2.54
C ASP A 53 -13.38 -9.05 -3.73
N ALA A 54 -13.92 -9.07 -4.96
CA ALA A 54 -13.10 -9.10 -6.17
C ALA A 54 -12.27 -7.81 -6.31
N PHE A 55 -12.86 -6.65 -6.00
CA PHE A 55 -12.17 -5.37 -6.04
C PHE A 55 -11.00 -5.33 -5.05
N PHE A 56 -11.23 -5.70 -3.78
CA PHE A 56 -10.20 -5.74 -2.75
C PHE A 56 -9.08 -6.71 -3.14
N ALA A 57 -9.41 -7.92 -3.60
CA ALA A 57 -8.42 -8.91 -4.02
C ALA A 57 -7.56 -8.43 -5.20
N ALA A 58 -8.17 -7.73 -6.17
CA ALA A 58 -7.45 -7.14 -7.29
C ALA A 58 -6.52 -6.01 -6.82
N ALA A 59 -7.01 -5.10 -5.98
CA ALA A 59 -6.25 -3.97 -5.46
C ALA A 59 -5.09 -4.42 -4.56
N ALA A 60 -5.32 -5.35 -3.64
CA ALA A 60 -4.29 -5.91 -2.77
C ALA A 60 -3.19 -6.64 -3.57
N ARG A 61 -3.57 -7.39 -4.61
CA ARG A 61 -2.60 -8.02 -5.52
C ARG A 61 -1.73 -6.99 -6.23
N ARG A 62 -2.33 -5.90 -6.72
CA ARG A 62 -1.59 -4.80 -7.36
C ARG A 62 -0.62 -4.12 -6.39
N LEU A 63 -1.05 -3.83 -5.16
CA LEU A 63 -0.19 -3.27 -4.12
C LEU A 63 1.00 -4.20 -3.82
N GLY A 64 0.77 -5.52 -3.72
CA GLY A 64 1.82 -6.51 -3.53
C GLY A 64 2.84 -6.54 -4.67
N GLN A 65 2.39 -6.36 -5.92
CA GLN A 65 3.30 -6.23 -7.07
C GLN A 65 4.09 -4.93 -7.03
N ASP A 66 3.47 -3.84 -6.58
CA ASP A 66 4.10 -2.53 -6.52
C ASP A 66 5.22 -2.45 -5.49
N VAL A 67 5.12 -3.19 -4.39
CA VAL A 67 6.21 -3.35 -3.41
C VAL A 67 7.12 -4.56 -3.67
N GLY A 68 6.92 -5.30 -4.75
CA GLY A 68 7.76 -6.45 -5.14
C GLY A 68 7.55 -7.73 -4.32
N LEU A 69 6.48 -7.82 -3.52
CA LEU A 69 6.07 -9.05 -2.82
C LEU A 69 5.44 -10.09 -3.76
N LEU A 70 4.89 -9.63 -4.88
CA LEU A 70 4.29 -10.48 -5.90
C LEU A 70 4.94 -10.22 -7.27
N PRO A 71 5.06 -11.26 -8.11
CA PRO A 71 5.55 -11.09 -9.47
C PRO A 71 4.60 -10.20 -10.28
N ARG A 72 5.19 -9.32 -11.11
CA ARG A 72 4.47 -8.69 -12.21
C ARG A 72 4.36 -9.74 -13.32
N GLY A 73 3.12 -10.05 -13.72
CA GLY A 73 2.85 -10.93 -14.87
C GLY A 73 3.25 -10.29 -16.18
#